data_AF-A0A813F376-F1
#
_entry.id   AF-A0A813F376-F1
#
_cell.length_a   1.000
_cell.length_b   1.000
_cell.length_c   1.000
_cell.angle_alpha   90.00
_cell.angle_beta   90.00
_cell.angle_gamma   90.00
#
_symmetry.space_group_name_H-M   'P 1'
#
loop_
_entity.id
_entity.type
_entity.pdbx_description
1 polymer ?
#
loop_
_entity_poly.entity_id
_entity_poly.type
_entity_poly.pdbx_seq_one_letter_code
_entity_poly.pdbx_strand_id
1 'polypeptide(L)'
;MSLSWKLGLASALMVALAYPSEIQEDLAVRWFWWCLSMIPFCYVVFTLAVGLAESTSKQSSPADAGLMSAARYLTVLFWCTYPFVYMIQSISLAGPVATMYEQVGYSIADVMAKAVFGVLIWAIASEKSAVEESGKLLPN
;
A
#
# COMPACT_ATOMS: atom_id res chain seq x y z
N MET A 1 -12.03 5.93 17.33
CA MET A 1 -11.62 6.20 15.92
C MET A 1 -11.58 4.89 15.17
N SER A 2 -12.14 4.86 13.96
CA SER A 2 -12.09 3.70 13.05
C SER A 2 -10.66 3.39 12.62
N LEU A 3 -10.42 2.13 12.20
CA LEU A 3 -9.11 1.69 11.70
C LEU A 3 -8.67 2.52 10.49
N SER A 4 -9.61 2.85 9.60
CA SER A 4 -9.41 3.73 8.44
C SER A 4 -8.88 5.11 8.81
N TRP A 5 -9.31 5.69 9.94
CA TRP A 5 -8.79 6.98 10.40
C TRP A 5 -7.34 6.89 10.88
N LYS A 6 -6.97 5.81 11.58
CA LYS A 6 -5.59 5.58 12.03
C LYS A 6 -4.65 5.39 10.85
N LEU A 7 -5.05 4.57 9.87
CA LEU A 7 -4.30 4.33 8.65
C LEU A 7 -4.19 5.59 7.80
N GLY A 8 -5.28 6.33 7.60
CA GLY A 8 -5.27 7.59 6.84
C GLY A 8 -4.36 8.65 7.46
N LEU A 9 -4.42 8.84 8.79
CA LEU A 9 -3.54 9.79 9.48
C LEU A 9 -2.07 9.35 9.45
N ALA A 10 -1.78 8.06 9.62
CA ALA A 10 -0.42 7.53 9.51
C ALA A 10 0.15 7.71 8.10
N SER A 11 -0.63 7.43 7.05
CA SER A 11 -0.23 7.66 5.65
C SER A 11 -0.01 9.14 5.33
N ALA A 12 -0.84 10.05 5.87
CA ALA A 12 -0.64 11.49 5.73
C ALA A 12 0.65 11.96 6.42
N LEU A 13 0.92 11.48 7.64
CA LEU A 13 2.16 11.75 8.36
C LEU A 13 3.39 11.21 7.62
N MET A 14 3.32 9.99 7.07
CA MET A 14 4.38 9.39 6.26
C MET A 14 4.78 10.29 5.08
N VAL A 15 3.81 10.77 4.29
CA VAL A 15 4.08 11.67 3.16
C VAL A 15 4.58 13.03 3.63
N ALA A 16 4.02 13.59 4.70
CA ALA A 16 4.47 14.87 5.26
C ALA A 16 5.91 14.83 5.81
N LEU A 17 6.36 13.69 6.34
CA LEU A 17 7.72 13.47 6.82
C LEU A 17 8.72 13.15 5.69
N ALA A 18 8.24 12.60 4.57
CA ALA A 18 9.05 12.35 3.38
C ALA A 18 9.28 13.64 2.55
N TYR A 19 8.33 14.58 2.53
CA TYR A 19 8.49 15.82 1.74
C TYR A 19 9.79 16.60 2.08
N PRO A 20 10.19 16.77 3.36
CA PRO A 20 11.51 17.30 3.72
C PRO A 20 12.71 16.51 3.19
N SER A 21 12.62 15.20 2.89
CA SER A 21 13.74 14.44 2.31
C SER A 21 13.90 14.63 0.80
N GLU A 22 12.84 15.03 0.09
CA GLU A 22 12.87 15.30 -1.35
C GLU A 22 13.49 16.65 -1.71
N ILE A 23 13.27 17.67 -0.87
CA ILE A 23 13.70 19.06 -1.14
C ILE A 23 15.12 19.40 -0.66
N GLN A 24 15.85 18.44 -0.10
CA GLN A 24 17.17 18.65 0.52
C GLN A 24 18.28 18.11 -0.35
N GLU A 25 19.34 18.89 -0.55
CA GLU A 25 20.53 18.47 -1.29
C GLU A 25 21.53 17.70 -0.39
N ASP A 26 21.52 17.95 0.92
CA ASP A 26 22.37 17.24 1.89
C ASP A 26 21.87 15.81 2.14
N LEU A 27 22.64 14.84 1.67
CA LEU A 27 22.40 13.41 1.81
C LEU A 27 22.13 12.98 3.26
N ALA A 28 22.83 13.54 4.25
CA ALA A 28 22.62 13.19 5.65
C ALA A 28 21.24 13.65 6.17
N VAL A 29 20.80 14.84 5.74
CA VAL A 29 19.48 15.38 6.05
C VAL A 29 18.38 14.57 5.33
N ARG A 30 18.61 14.20 4.06
CA ARG A 30 17.70 13.29 3.31
C ARG A 30 17.49 11.97 4.04
N TRP A 31 18.57 11.32 4.48
CA TRP A 31 18.48 10.03 5.20
C TRP A 31 17.80 10.15 6.57
N PHE A 32 17.99 11.26 7.29
CA PHE A 32 17.32 11.49 8.56
C PHE A 32 15.80 11.55 8.41
N TRP A 33 15.30 12.36 7.47
CA TRP A 33 13.87 12.49 7.18
C TRP A 33 13.26 11.22 6.58
N TRP A 34 14.01 10.51 5.72
CA TRP A 34 13.62 9.18 5.23
C TRP A 34 13.47 8.17 6.38
N CYS A 35 14.44 8.06 7.28
CA CYS A 35 14.33 7.18 8.45
C CYS A 35 13.12 7.52 9.32
N LEU A 36 12.80 8.82 9.45
CA LEU A 36 11.64 9.29 10.22
C LEU A 36 10.31 8.95 9.53
N SER A 37 10.22 9.05 8.20
CA SER A 37 9.03 8.65 7.42
C SER A 37 8.83 7.12 7.36
N MET A 38 9.91 6.34 7.51
CA MET A 38 9.83 4.88 7.61
C MET A 38 9.10 4.38 8.87
N ILE A 39 9.02 5.18 9.95
CA ILE A 39 8.28 4.81 11.18
C ILE A 39 6.77 4.65 10.91
N PRO A 40 6.02 5.67 10.42
CA PRO A 40 4.61 5.50 10.06
C PRO A 40 4.40 4.54 8.87
N PHE A 41 5.35 4.44 7.92
CA PHE A 41 5.30 3.44 6.85
C PHE A 41 5.26 2.01 7.40
N CYS A 42 6.19 1.67 8.31
CA CYS A 42 6.24 0.35 8.95
C CYS A 42 4.96 0.06 9.75
N TYR A 43 4.38 1.07 10.42
CA TYR A 43 3.09 0.93 11.09
C TYR A 43 1.94 0.60 10.12
N VAL A 44 1.86 1.28 8.98
CA VAL A 44 0.84 1.00 7.94
C VAL A 44 1.04 -0.41 7.38
N VAL A 45 2.26 -0.78 6.98
CA VAL A 45 2.58 -2.11 6.44
C VAL A 45 2.26 -3.23 7.44
N PHE A 46 2.66 -3.09 8.71
CA PHE A 46 2.35 -4.06 9.77
C PHE A 46 0.84 -4.19 9.99
N THR A 47 0.11 -3.07 9.99
CA THR A 47 -1.34 -3.06 10.18
C THR A 47 -2.07 -3.72 9.00
N LEU A 48 -1.60 -3.55 7.76
CA LEU A 48 -2.15 -4.23 6.58
C LEU A 48 -1.85 -5.74 6.57
N ALA A 49 -0.61 -6.12 6.90
CA ALA A 49 -0.17 -7.52 6.90
C ALA A 49 -0.81 -8.34 8.04
N VAL A 50 -0.68 -7.87 9.28
CA VAL A 50 -1.07 -8.60 10.50
C VAL A 50 -2.38 -8.07 11.07
N GLY A 51 -2.48 -6.75 11.27
CA GLY A 51 -3.65 -6.13 11.92
C GLY A 51 -4.99 -6.35 11.21
N LEU A 52 -4.96 -6.56 9.89
CA LEU A 52 -6.15 -6.79 9.06
C LEU A 52 -6.42 -8.29 8.81
N ALA A 53 -5.53 -9.20 9.24
CA ALA A 53 -5.68 -10.64 9.02
C ALA A 53 -6.90 -11.23 9.73
N GLU A 54 -7.14 -10.85 10.99
CA GLU A 54 -8.31 -11.31 11.78
C GLU A 54 -9.64 -10.78 11.21
N SER A 55 -9.63 -9.61 10.57
CA SER A 55 -10.82 -9.14 9.83
C SER A 55 -11.02 -9.90 8.52
N THR A 56 -9.94 -10.36 7.88
CA THR A 56 -9.98 -11.12 6.61
C THR A 56 -10.46 -12.56 6.82
N SER A 57 -10.25 -13.16 8.00
CA SER A 57 -10.81 -14.48 8.33
C SER A 57 -12.29 -14.46 8.70
N LYS A 58 -12.88 -13.27 8.93
CA LYS A 58 -14.30 -13.07 9.27
C LYS A 58 -15.19 -12.73 8.06
N GLN A 59 -14.71 -12.99 6.84
CA GLN A 59 -15.44 -12.68 5.61
C GLN A 59 -16.52 -13.72 5.29
N SER A 60 -17.48 -13.32 4.44
CA SER A 60 -18.70 -14.07 4.17
C SER A 60 -18.49 -15.33 3.32
N SER A 61 -17.42 -15.37 2.51
CA SER A 61 -17.03 -16.56 1.74
C SER A 61 -15.51 -16.80 1.77
N PRO A 62 -15.06 -18.04 1.52
CA PRO A 62 -13.63 -18.34 1.37
C PRO A 62 -12.97 -17.61 0.18
N ALA A 63 -13.74 -17.31 -0.88
CA ALA A 63 -13.24 -16.58 -2.05
C ALA A 63 -13.00 -15.10 -1.71
N ASP A 64 -13.94 -14.45 -1.02
CA ASP A 64 -13.84 -13.10 -0.47
C ASP A 64 -12.63 -12.97 0.48
N ALA A 65 -12.47 -13.91 1.41
CA ALA A 65 -11.29 -13.98 2.29
C ALA A 65 -9.97 -14.12 1.49
N GLY A 66 -9.95 -14.95 0.44
CA GLY A 66 -8.80 -15.14 -0.44
C GLY A 66 -8.44 -13.86 -1.22
N LEU A 67 -9.42 -13.21 -1.83
CA LEU A 67 -9.27 -11.96 -2.57
C LEU A 67 -8.81 -10.81 -1.66
N MET A 68 -9.39 -10.67 -0.46
CA MET A 68 -8.92 -9.71 0.55
C MET A 68 -7.50 -10.01 1.02
N SER A 69 -7.11 -11.28 1.13
CA SER A 69 -5.73 -11.65 1.44
C SER A 69 -4.78 -11.23 0.32
N ALA A 70 -5.12 -11.52 -0.94
CA ALA A 70 -4.37 -11.12 -2.11
C ALA A 70 -4.21 -9.59 -2.20
N ALA A 71 -5.28 -8.82 -2.00
CA ALA A 71 -5.24 -7.36 -2.02
C ALA A 71 -4.30 -6.78 -0.94
N ARG A 72 -4.30 -7.34 0.27
CA ARG A 72 -3.39 -6.93 1.36
C ARG A 72 -1.93 -7.21 1.02
N TYR A 73 -1.60 -8.43 0.59
CA TYR A 73 -0.21 -8.78 0.26
C TYR A 73 0.29 -8.06 -1.00
N LEU A 74 -0.57 -7.84 -2.00
CA LEU A 74 -0.26 -7.01 -3.17
C LEU A 74 0.10 -5.58 -2.73
N THR A 75 -0.73 -4.98 -1.87
CA THR A 75 -0.49 -3.63 -1.34
C THR A 75 0.85 -3.57 -0.62
N VAL A 76 1.12 -4.49 0.32
CA VAL A 76 2.39 -4.53 1.07
C VAL A 76 3.59 -4.69 0.13
N LEU A 77 3.53 -5.61 -0.84
CA LEU A 77 4.61 -5.87 -1.78
C LEU A 77 4.97 -4.61 -2.60
N PHE A 78 3.96 -3.99 -3.23
CA PHE A 78 4.19 -2.82 -4.08
C PHE A 78 4.36 -1.51 -3.31
N TRP A 79 3.90 -1.41 -2.05
CA TRP A 79 4.23 -0.26 -1.20
C TRP A 79 5.68 -0.31 -0.71
N CYS A 80 6.26 -1.51 -0.53
CA CYS A 80 7.68 -1.68 -0.22
C CYS A 80 8.63 -1.31 -1.38
N THR A 81 8.16 -1.15 -2.62
CA THR A 81 9.03 -0.72 -3.72
C THR A 81 9.35 0.77 -3.66
N TYR A 82 8.47 1.63 -3.14
CA TYR A 82 8.73 3.08 -3.05
C TYR A 82 9.98 3.42 -2.22
N PRO A 83 10.15 2.96 -0.96
CA PRO A 83 11.37 3.23 -0.21
C PRO A 83 12.61 2.59 -0.84
N PHE A 84 12.47 1.46 -1.55
CA PHE A 84 13.58 0.82 -2.25
C PHE A 84 14.08 1.65 -3.46
N VAL A 85 13.17 2.18 -4.27
CA VAL A 85 13.50 3.08 -5.40
C VAL A 85 14.16 4.36 -4.88
N TYR A 86 13.63 4.95 -3.80
CA TYR A 86 14.22 6.12 -3.15
C TYR A 86 15.65 5.87 -2.64
N MET A 87 15.92 4.70 -2.05
CA MET A 87 17.27 4.30 -1.63
C MET A 87 18.23 4.17 -2.81
N ILE A 88 17.81 3.60 -3.96
CA ILE A 88 18.67 3.48 -5.15
C ILE A 88 19.15 4.86 -5.64
N GLN A 89 18.22 5.82 -5.73
CA GLN A 89 18.53 7.21 -6.09
C GLN A 89 19.51 7.87 -5.10
N SER A 90 19.37 7.54 -3.80
CA SER A 90 20.19 8.12 -2.72
C SER A 90 21.60 7.54 -2.59
N ILE A 91 21.89 6.37 -3.20
CA ILE A 91 23.14 5.62 -2.94
C ILE A 91 24.03 5.48 -4.18
N SER A 92 23.46 5.17 -5.36
CA SER A 92 24.21 4.39 -6.36
C SER A 92 24.23 4.95 -7.78
N LEU A 93 23.30 5.83 -8.16
CA LEU A 93 23.19 6.34 -9.53
C LEU A 93 22.77 7.81 -9.53
N ALA A 94 23.64 8.67 -10.07
CA ALA A 94 23.31 10.06 -10.40
C ALA A 94 23.33 10.26 -11.93
N GLY A 95 22.35 10.99 -12.47
CA GLY A 95 22.23 11.30 -13.89
C GLY A 95 21.08 10.57 -14.62
N PRO A 96 20.95 10.75 -15.95
CA PRO A 96 19.72 10.43 -16.69
C PRO A 96 19.28 8.95 -16.61
N VAL A 97 20.23 8.03 -16.52
CA VAL A 97 19.96 6.59 -16.40
C VAL A 97 19.35 6.25 -15.03
N ALA A 98 19.74 6.95 -13.97
CA ALA A 98 19.15 6.80 -12.64
C ALA A 98 17.66 7.16 -12.67
N THR A 99 17.36 8.35 -13.20
CA THR A 99 16.00 8.88 -13.35
C THR A 99 15.14 7.98 -14.24
N MET A 100 15.71 7.37 -15.29
CA MET A 100 14.99 6.37 -16.09
C MET A 100 14.56 5.16 -15.25
N TYR A 101 15.47 4.54 -14.50
CA TYR A 101 15.15 3.38 -13.66
C TYR A 101 14.16 3.72 -12.54
N GLU A 102 14.30 4.91 -11.95
CA GLU A 102 13.37 5.46 -10.96
C GLU A 102 11.95 5.58 -11.53
N GLN A 103 11.79 6.23 -12.68
CA GLN A 103 10.49 6.44 -13.32
C GLN A 103 9.85 5.12 -13.79
N VAL A 104 10.65 4.18 -14.31
CA VAL A 104 10.17 2.82 -14.64
C VAL A 104 9.72 2.07 -13.38
N GLY A 105 10.51 2.15 -12.30
CA GLY A 105 10.19 1.52 -11.02
C GLY A 105 8.89 2.05 -10.42
N TYR A 106 8.74 3.38 -10.32
CA TYR A 106 7.49 4.00 -9.85
C TYR A 106 6.31 3.73 -10.78
N SER A 107 6.50 3.70 -12.10
CA SER A 107 5.41 3.37 -13.05
C SER A 107 4.88 1.95 -12.82
N ILE A 108 5.77 0.96 -12.64
CA ILE A 108 5.38 -0.42 -12.33
C ILE A 108 4.69 -0.49 -10.96
N ALA A 109 5.25 0.17 -9.94
CA ALA A 109 4.66 0.23 -8.61
C ALA A 109 3.23 0.82 -8.65
N ASP A 110 3.04 1.90 -9.40
CA ASP A 110 1.75 2.58 -9.55
C ASP A 110 0.71 1.75 -10.29
N VAL A 111 1.07 1.11 -11.40
CA VAL A 111 0.14 0.22 -12.14
C VAL A 111 -0.36 -0.91 -11.24
N MET A 112 0.54 -1.50 -10.44
CA MET A 112 0.19 -2.61 -9.56
C MET A 112 -0.59 -2.14 -8.32
N ALA A 113 -0.16 -1.05 -7.67
CA ALA A 113 -0.79 -0.50 -6.48
C ALA A 113 -2.12 0.25 -6.75
N LYS A 114 -2.37 0.68 -7.99
CA LYS A 114 -3.60 1.39 -8.38
C LYS A 114 -4.52 0.54 -9.27
N ALA A 115 -4.06 0.13 -10.45
CA ALA A 115 -4.92 -0.55 -11.43
C ALA A 115 -5.20 -2.01 -11.04
N VAL A 116 -4.17 -2.81 -10.76
CA VAL A 116 -4.34 -4.22 -10.36
C VAL A 116 -5.04 -4.33 -8.99
N PHE A 117 -4.66 -3.46 -8.04
CA PHE A 117 -5.37 -3.34 -6.77
C PHE A 117 -6.87 -2.98 -6.96
N GLY A 118 -7.18 -2.02 -7.84
CA GLY A 118 -8.57 -1.64 -8.16
C GLY A 118 -9.40 -2.80 -8.72
N VAL A 119 -8.81 -3.64 -9.59
CA VAL A 119 -9.46 -4.86 -10.10
C VAL A 119 -9.72 -5.87 -8.98
N LEU A 120 -8.80 -6.03 -8.01
CA LEU A 120 -9.05 -6.88 -6.84
C LEU A 120 -10.18 -6.35 -5.95
N ILE A 121 -10.26 -5.03 -5.73
CA ILE A 121 -11.36 -4.41 -4.97
C ILE A 121 -12.70 -4.62 -5.69
N TRP A 122 -12.74 -4.50 -7.01
CA TRP A 122 -13.94 -4.82 -7.80
C TRP A 122 -14.34 -6.30 -7.68
N ALA A 123 -13.37 -7.22 -7.75
CA ALA A 123 -13.64 -8.66 -7.59
C ALA A 123 -14.18 -9.00 -6.19
N ILE A 124 -13.65 -8.38 -5.13
CA ILE A 124 -14.16 -8.49 -3.75
C ILE A 124 -15.61 -8.00 -3.68
N ALA A 125 -15.91 -6.85 -4.27
CA ALA A 125 -17.28 -6.31 -4.30
C ALA A 125 -18.24 -7.23 -5.05
N SER A 126 -17.84 -7.75 -6.21
CA SER A 126 -18.64 -8.68 -7.02
C SER A 126 -18.95 -9.98 -6.28
N GLU A 127 -17.96 -10.58 -5.61
CA GLU A 127 -18.16 -11.79 -4.79
C GLU A 127 -19.13 -11.52 -3.63
N LYS A 128 -18.94 -10.40 -2.91
CA LYS A 128 -19.85 -10.00 -1.82
C LYS A 128 -21.29 -9.79 -2.30
N SER A 129 -21.49 -9.14 -3.45
CA SER A 129 -22.81 -8.96 -4.05
C SER A 129 -23.44 -10.28 -4.46
N ALA A 130 -22.68 -11.22 -5.05
CA ALA A 130 -23.18 -12.54 -5.42
C ALA A 130 -23.58 -13.40 -4.20
N VAL A 131 -22.80 -13.32 -3.11
CA VAL A 131 -23.12 -13.96 -1.82
C VAL A 131 -24.35 -13.31 -1.17
N GLU A 132 -24.51 -11.99 -1.29
CA GLU A 132 -25.67 -11.25 -0.80
C GLU A 132 -26.95 -11.61 -1.58
N GLU A 133 -26.89 -11.67 -2.91
CA GLU A 133 -27.98 -12.12 -3.78
C GLU A 133 -28.33 -13.60 -3.54
N SER A 134 -27.33 -14.45 -3.31
CA SER A 134 -27.55 -15.86 -2.93
C SER A 134 -28.11 -16.03 -1.51
N GLY A 135 -28.10 -14.97 -0.69
CA GLY A 135 -28.50 -14.98 0.72
C GLY A 135 -29.80 -14.22 1.03
N LYS A 136 -30.50 -13.67 0.03
CA LYS A 136 -31.70 -12.81 0.09
C LYS A 136 -32.53 -12.85 -1.21
N LEU A 137 -33.86 -12.88 -1.24
CA LEU A 137 -34.88 -13.09 -0.20
C LEU A 137 -36.10 -13.76 -0.87
N LEU A 138 -36.52 -14.92 -0.36
CA LEU A 138 -37.92 -15.37 -0.38
C LEU A 138 -38.29 -15.97 0.99
N PRO A 139 -38.56 -15.15 2.00
CA PRO A 139 -39.53 -15.53 3.02
C PRO A 139 -40.92 -15.55 2.34
N ASN A 140 -41.61 -16.69 2.43
CA ASN A 140 -43.04 -16.79 2.12
C ASN A 140 -43.86 -16.19 3.28
#